data_AF-A0A259A2G4-F1
#
_entry.id   AF-A0A259A2G4-F1
#
_cell.length_a   1.000
_cell.length_b   1.000
_cell.length_c   1.000
_cell.angle_alpha   90.00
_cell.angle_beta   90.00
_cell.angle_gamma   90.00
#
_symmetry.space_group_name_H-M   'P 1'
#
loop_
_entity.id
_entity.type
_entity.pdbx_description
1 polymer ?
#
loop_
_entity_poly.entity_id
_entity_poly.type
_entity_poly.pdbx_seq_one_letter_code
_entity_poly.pdbx_strand_id
1 'polypeptide(L)' 'MAEVLQSLDALDSHQSTIVEAPVHVQKLDKFGRAYATGKRKDAVARVWIRPGTGKI' A
#
# COMPACT_ATOMS: atom_id res chain seq x y z
N MET A 1 -9.70 29.72 34.54
CA MET A 1 -9.05 28.38 34.48
C MET A 1 -10.02 27.28 34.04
N ALA A 2 -11.32 27.35 34.36
CA ALA A 2 -12.32 26.36 33.91
C ALA A 2 -12.62 26.40 32.39
N GLU A 3 -12.61 27.58 31.78
CA GLU A 3 -12.91 27.75 30.35
C GLU A 3 -11.90 27.07 29.41
N VAL A 4 -10.66 26.89 29.87
CA VAL A 4 -9.61 26.21 29.08
C VAL A 4 -9.87 24.71 28.99
N LEU A 5 -10.52 24.09 29.98
CA LEU A 5 -10.82 22.66 29.95
C LEU A 5 -11.99 22.35 28.99
N GLN A 6 -12.99 23.25 28.93
CA GLN A 6 -14.12 23.13 28.00
C GLN A 6 -13.72 23.30 26.53
N SER A 7 -12.68 24.09 26.24
CA SER A 7 -12.18 24.24 24.88
C SER A 7 -11.39 23.03 24.39
N LEU A 8 -10.79 22.23 25.28
CA LEU A 8 -10.13 20.96 24.93
C LEU A 8 -11.14 19.83 24.66
N ASP A 9 -12.21 19.73 25.45
CA ASP A 9 -13.28 18.73 25.22
C ASP A 9 -13.97 18.92 23.86
N ALA A 10 -14.06 20.16 23.36
CA ALA A 10 -14.62 20.44 22.05
C ALA A 10 -13.74 19.96 20.88
N LEU A 11 -12.42 19.87 21.08
CA LEU A 11 -11.45 19.47 20.05
C LEU A 11 -11.35 17.95 19.85
N ASP A 12 -11.72 17.15 20.85
CA ASP A 12 -11.68 15.68 20.78
C ASP A 12 -12.72 15.09 19.79
N SER A 13 -13.70 15.92 19.40
CA SER A 13 -14.72 15.55 18.40
C SER A 13 -14.22 15.57 16.95
N HIS A 14 -12.97 15.99 16.70
CA HIS A 14 -12.31 15.80 15.40
C HIS A 14 -11.74 14.40 15.27
N GLN A 15 -12.67 13.44 15.20
CA GLN A 15 -12.38 12.07 14.82
C GLN A 15 -11.79 12.08 13.41
N SER A 16 -10.47 11.88 13.34
CA SER A 16 -9.77 11.70 12.07
C SER A 16 -10.47 10.60 11.28
N THR A 17 -11.14 11.02 10.21
CA THR A 17 -11.71 10.12 9.22
C THR A 17 -10.52 9.46 8.54
N ILE A 18 -10.15 8.28 9.02
CA ILE A 18 -9.15 7.43 8.40
C ILE A 18 -9.76 7.04 7.06
N VAL A 19 -9.43 7.80 6.02
CA VAL A 19 -9.78 7.49 4.64
C VAL A 19 -9.06 6.18 4.34
N GLU A 20 -9.80 5.07 4.39
CA GLU A 20 -9.29 3.74 4.10
C GLU A 20 -8.76 3.75 2.66
N ALA A 21 -7.44 3.83 2.54
CA ALA A 21 -6.77 3.90 1.26
C ALA A 21 -7.12 2.65 0.43
N PRO A 22 -7.30 2.77 -0.90
CA PRO A 22 -7.71 1.64 -1.72
C PRO A 22 -6.74 0.48 -1.56
N VAL A 23 -7.25 -0.62 -1.00
CA VAL A 23 -6.53 -1.88 -0.85
C VAL A 23 -6.16 -2.37 -2.25
N HIS A 24 -4.91 -2.18 -2.65
CA HIS A 24 -4.42 -2.64 -3.94
C HIS A 24 -4.32 -4.17 -3.91
N VAL A 25 -5.33 -4.82 -4.46
CA VAL A 25 -5.34 -6.28 -4.65
C VAL A 25 -4.21 -6.64 -5.61
N GLN A 26 -3.28 -7.49 -5.17
CA GLN A 26 -2.18 -7.96 -6.01
C GLN A 26 -2.73 -8.77 -7.19
N LYS A 27 -2.46 -8.29 -8.41
CA LYS A 27 -2.80 -9.00 -9.65
C LYS A 27 -1.80 -10.14 -9.86
N LEU A 28 -2.14 -11.31 -9.33
CA LEU A 28 -1.35 -12.55 -9.46
C LEU A 28 -1.90 -13.43 -10.59
N ASP A 29 -1.02 -14.22 -11.19
CA ASP A 29 -1.42 -15.25 -12.14
C ASP A 29 -2.05 -16.47 -11.42
N LYS A 30 -2.56 -17.43 -12.20
CA LYS A 30 -3.15 -18.69 -11.68
C LYS A 30 -2.19 -19.50 -10.79
N PHE A 31 -0.89 -19.26 -10.91
CA PHE A 31 0.17 -19.93 -10.16
C PHE A 31 0.70 -19.08 -8.99
N GLY A 32 0.06 -17.95 -8.68
CA GLY A 32 0.50 -17.04 -7.62
C GLY A 32 1.82 -16.33 -7.91
N ARG A 33 2.17 -16.13 -9.18
CA ARG A 33 3.36 -15.37 -9.60
C ARG A 33 2.97 -13.99 -10.12
N ALA A 34 3.80 -13.00 -9.84
CA ALA A 34 3.71 -11.67 -10.40
C ALA A 34 4.46 -11.63 -11.74
N TYR A 35 3.78 -11.15 -12.79
CA TYR A 35 4.39 -10.91 -14.09
C TYR A 35 4.98 -9.50 -14.13
N ALA A 36 6.25 -9.39 -14.51
CA ALA A 36 6.92 -8.12 -14.72
C ALA A 36 7.72 -8.13 -16.01
N THR A 37 7.87 -6.94 -16.60
CA THR A 37 8.72 -6.75 -17.78
C THR A 37 9.62 -5.54 -17.55
N GLY A 38 10.90 -5.67 -17.90
CA GLY A 38 11.87 -4.58 -17.85
C GLY A 38 12.39 -4.26 -19.25
N LYS A 39 12.61 -2.98 -19.52
CA LYS A 39 13.27 -2.52 -20.75
C LYS A 39 14.38 -1.53 -20.42
N ARG A 40 15.53 -1.67 -21.07
CA ARG A 40 16.63 -0.70 -21.00
C ARG A 40 17.37 -0.66 -22.34
N LYS A 41 17.33 0.48 -23.03
CA LYS A 41 17.82 0.61 -24.43
C LYS A 41 17.20 -0.50 -25.29
N ASP A 42 18.03 -1.33 -25.92
CA ASP A 42 17.62 -2.43 -26.78
C ASP A 42 17.31 -3.73 -26.02
N ALA A 43 17.61 -3.78 -24.71
CA ALA A 43 17.41 -4.97 -23.89
C ALA A 43 15.97 -5.05 -23.37
N VAL A 44 15.36 -6.23 -23.51
CA VAL A 44 14.03 -6.56 -22.98
C VAL A 44 14.13 -7.79 -22.08
N ALA A 45 13.62 -7.68 -20.86
CA ALA A 45 13.53 -8.78 -19.90
C ALA A 45 12.07 -9.08 -19.54
N ARG A 46 11.71 -10.36 -19.47
CA ARG A 46 10.42 -10.85 -18.97
C ARG A 46 10.70 -11.69 -17.74
N VAL A 47 10.07 -11.36 -16.62
CA VAL A 47 10.35 -11.97 -15.32
C VAL A 47 9.04 -12.41 -14.67
N TRP A 48 9.04 -13.62 -14.10
CA TRP A 48 7.94 -14.16 -13.33
C TRP A 48 8.39 -14.33 -11.89
N ILE A 49 7.82 -13.56 -10.97
CA ILE A 49 8.26 -13.47 -9.58
C ILE A 49 7.29 -14.28 -8.72
N ARG A 50 7.77 -15.32 -8.04
CA ARG A 50 6.98 -16.06 -7.04
C ARG A 50 7.58 -15.81 -5.65
N PRO A 51 6.77 -15.58 -4.60
CA PRO A 51 7.28 -15.59 -3.23
C PRO A 51 7.91 -16.96 -2.90
N GLY A 52 9.13 -16.98 -2.35
CA GLY A 52 9.89 -18.22 -2.10
C GLY A 52 11.34 -17.97 -1.67
N THR A 53 12.19 -19.00 -1.79
CA THR A 53 13.58 -19.06 -1.28
C THR A 53 14.59 -18.10 -1.92
N GLY A 54 14.16 -17.09 -2.69
CA GLY A 54 15.04 -16.06 -3.24
C GLY A 54 16.06 -16.56 -4.27
N LYS A 55 15.69 -17.53 -5.12
CA LYS A 55 16.51 -18.00 -6.25
C LYS A 55 16.03 -17.33 -7.53
N ILE A 56 16.97 -16.82 -8.34
CA ILE A 56 16.74 -16.06 -9.59
C ILE A 56 16.96 -16.98 -10.78
#